data_AF-A0A941YTW0-F1
#
_entry.id   AF-A0A941YTW0-F1
#
_cell.length_a   1.000
_cell.length_b   1.000
_cell.length_c   1.000
_cell.angle_alpha   90.00
_cell.angle_beta   90.00
_cell.angle_gamma   90.00
#
_symmetry.space_group_name_H-M   'P 1'
#
loop_
_entity.id
_entity.type
_entity.pdbx_description
1 polymer ?
#
loop_
_entity_poly.entity_id
_entity_poly.type
_entity_poly.pdbx_seq_one_letter_code
_entity_poly.pdbx_strand_id
1 'polypeptide(L)'
;MAVASPLMLLVLWEIAARAGLLDPRFFPAPSAVLRELIVLLGSGELLVNVGWTLQRVAIGFCLGAVPAIVLGLMMGLSPPLTALLRPSIAAIYPIPKIALFPLIMLIFGLGETSKWVIVAVAVFFQVFFSTLAGVLNIERIYLDVATNFGASRWQAYRTIALPAALPFIFTGCQLGLGMALIVVVVAEQFGTKTGLGFMIWRSWQVFEVQDMFVALIMVALLGYGSQLAMLALERRLIRWKPRDGARSQV
;
A
#
# COMPACT_ATOMS: atom_id res chain seq x y z
N MET A 1 4.51 10.47 25.61
CA MET A 1 5.33 11.32 24.69
C MET A 1 4.86 11.25 23.24
N ALA A 2 4.71 10.06 22.62
CA ALA A 2 4.38 9.93 21.18
C ALA A 2 3.03 10.56 20.74
N VAL A 3 1.98 10.51 21.57
CA VAL A 3 0.64 11.06 21.25
C VAL A 3 0.53 12.57 21.55
N ALA A 4 1.41 13.10 22.42
CA ALA A 4 1.39 14.52 22.78
C ALA A 4 1.80 15.43 21.60
N SER A 5 2.69 14.94 20.73
CA SER A 5 3.17 15.66 19.55
C SER A 5 2.06 16.00 18.53
N PRO A 6 1.27 15.03 18.01
CA PRO A 6 0.22 15.33 17.04
C PRO A 6 -0.91 16.18 17.63
N LEU A 7 -1.26 15.99 18.91
CA LEU A 7 -2.28 16.83 19.57
C LEU A 7 -1.80 18.27 19.73
N MET A 8 -0.54 18.48 20.10
CA MET A 8 0.04 19.82 20.19
C MET A 8 0.03 20.53 18.84
N LEU A 9 0.37 19.83 17.76
CA LEU A 9 0.31 20.38 16.40
C LEU A 9 -1.11 20.79 16.00
N LEU A 10 -2.13 19.96 16.31
CA LEU A 10 -3.52 20.30 16.02
C LEU A 10 -3.98 21.53 16.81
N VAL A 11 -3.61 21.65 18.08
CA VAL A 11 -3.95 22.82 18.92
C VAL A 11 -3.26 24.07 18.40
N LEU A 12 -1.98 23.99 18.04
CA LEU A 12 -1.24 25.13 17.47
C LEU A 12 -1.85 25.58 16.13
N TRP A 13 -2.25 24.64 15.27
CA TRP A 13 -2.92 24.94 14.00
C TRP A 13 -4.29 25.60 14.23
N GLU A 14 -5.10 25.08 15.16
CA GLU A 14 -6.39 25.68 15.53
C GLU A 14 -6.22 27.13 16.03
N ILE A 15 -5.23 27.38 16.90
CA ILE A 15 -4.92 28.72 17.40
C ILE A 15 -4.48 29.63 16.26
N ALA A 16 -3.56 29.18 15.40
CA ALA A 16 -3.06 29.98 14.28
C ALA A 16 -4.15 30.35 13.27
N ALA A 17 -5.04 29.41 12.95
CA ALA A 17 -6.18 29.66 12.07
C ALA A 17 -7.19 30.65 12.69
N ARG A 18 -7.51 30.50 13.98
CA ARG A 18 -8.44 31.41 14.68
C ARG A 18 -7.86 32.80 14.94
N ALA A 19 -6.56 32.89 15.16
CA ALA A 19 -5.85 34.15 15.37
C ALA A 19 -5.65 34.95 14.07
N GLY A 20 -6.07 34.41 12.90
CA GLY A 20 -5.88 35.06 11.60
C GLY A 20 -4.42 35.04 11.11
N LEU A 21 -3.55 34.22 11.73
CA LEU A 21 -2.17 34.03 11.28
C LEU A 21 -2.09 33.18 10.00
N LEU A 22 -3.14 32.41 9.72
CA LEU A 22 -3.32 31.63 8.50
C LEU A 22 -4.58 32.10 7.79
N ASP A 23 -4.54 32.19 6.46
CA ASP A 23 -5.74 32.48 5.67
C ASP A 23 -6.72 31.29 5.76
N PRO A 24 -7.90 31.47 6.38
CA PRO A 24 -8.86 30.38 6.58
C PRO A 24 -9.38 29.76 5.28
N ARG A 25 -9.21 30.45 4.15
CA ARG A 25 -9.57 29.94 2.81
C ARG A 25 -8.66 28.80 2.37
N PHE A 26 -7.41 28.76 2.83
CA PHE A 26 -6.44 27.71 2.49
C PHE A 26 -6.16 26.77 3.67
N PHE A 27 -6.28 27.27 4.90
CA PHE A 27 -6.00 26.53 6.12
C PHE A 27 -7.18 26.62 7.09
N PRO A 28 -8.30 25.92 6.81
CA PRO A 28 -9.44 25.91 7.71
C PRO A 28 -9.02 25.37 9.08
N ALA A 29 -9.63 25.88 10.14
CA ALA A 29 -9.39 25.38 11.49
C ALA A 29 -9.73 23.87 11.57
N PRO A 30 -8.94 23.04 12.28
CA PRO A 30 -9.27 21.64 12.53
C PRO A 30 -10.71 21.38 12.95
N SER A 31 -11.29 22.25 13.79
CA SER A 31 -12.69 22.17 14.20
C SER A 31 -13.70 22.34 13.05
N ALA A 32 -13.38 23.14 12.03
CA ALA A 32 -14.19 23.28 10.83
C ALA A 32 -14.12 22.02 9.95
N VAL A 33 -12.92 21.43 9.79
CA VAL A 33 -12.72 20.16 9.09
C VAL A 33 -13.50 19.02 9.77
N LEU A 34 -13.50 18.99 11.11
CA LEU A 34 -14.29 18.00 11.87
C LEU A 34 -15.80 18.19 11.71
N ARG A 35 -16.27 19.43 11.59
CA ARG A 35 -17.68 19.70 11.32
C ARG A 35 -18.07 19.21 9.93
N GLU A 36 -17.24 19.48 8.94
CA GLU A 36 -17.46 19.05 7.56
C GLU A 36 -17.45 17.52 7.44
N LEU A 37 -16.54 16.86 8.17
CA LEU A 37 -16.55 15.40 8.28
C LEU A 37 -17.91 14.85 8.74
N ILE A 38 -18.55 15.47 9.73
CA ILE A 38 -19.86 15.05 10.22
C ILE A 38 -20.94 15.25 9.15
N VAL A 39 -20.90 16.37 8.42
CA VAL A 39 -21.83 16.67 7.31
C VAL A 39 -21.71 15.62 6.20
N LEU A 40 -20.48 15.34 5.75
CA LEU A 40 -20.20 14.37 4.68
C LEU A 40 -20.47 12.92 5.09
N LEU A 41 -20.32 12.59 6.39
CA LEU A 41 -20.76 11.30 6.93
C LEU A 41 -22.29 11.20 6.95
N GLY A 42 -22.98 12.28 7.35
CA GLY A 42 -24.44 12.34 7.39
C GLY A 42 -25.09 12.26 6.01
N SER A 43 -24.45 12.81 4.98
CA SER A 43 -24.91 12.69 3.58
C SER A 43 -24.63 11.33 2.94
N GLY A 44 -23.69 10.56 3.50
CA GLY A 44 -23.22 9.28 2.97
C GLY A 44 -22.25 9.40 1.78
N GLU A 45 -22.02 10.61 1.26
CA GLU A 45 -21.10 10.85 0.15
C GLU A 45 -19.68 10.39 0.49
N LEU A 46 -19.22 10.62 1.72
CA LEU A 46 -17.90 10.20 2.16
C LEU A 46 -17.75 8.68 2.14
N LEU A 47 -18.75 7.97 2.65
CA LEU A 47 -18.70 6.50 2.74
C LEU A 47 -18.69 5.86 1.35
N VAL A 48 -19.42 6.43 0.39
CA VAL A 48 -19.39 5.99 -1.01
C VAL A 48 -17.98 6.17 -1.59
N ASN A 49 -17.38 7.35 -1.44
CA ASN A 49 -16.04 7.62 -1.96
C ASN A 49 -14.97 6.74 -1.31
N VAL A 50 -15.03 6.55 0.01
CA VAL A 50 -14.17 5.62 0.75
C VAL A 50 -14.32 4.20 0.22
N GLY A 51 -15.55 3.73 0.00
CA GLY A 51 -15.84 2.40 -0.50
C GLY A 51 -15.24 2.14 -1.88
N TRP A 52 -15.39 3.10 -2.80
CA TRP A 52 -14.79 3.01 -4.14
C TRP A 52 -13.26 2.94 -4.09
N THR A 53 -12.62 3.80 -3.29
CA THR A 53 -11.16 3.76 -3.13
C THR A 53 -10.71 2.44 -2.52
N LEU A 54 -11.37 1.96 -1.46
CA LEU A 54 -11.03 0.69 -0.81
C LEU A 54 -11.16 -0.49 -1.78
N GLN A 55 -12.24 -0.53 -2.57
CA GLN A 55 -12.46 -1.58 -3.56
C GLN A 55 -11.35 -1.58 -4.63
N ARG A 56 -11.00 -0.42 -5.18
CA ARG A 56 -9.95 -0.28 -6.19
C ARG A 56 -8.59 -0.71 -5.65
N VAL A 57 -8.26 -0.31 -4.41
CA VAL A 57 -7.04 -0.75 -3.72
C VAL A 57 -7.04 -2.26 -3.54
N ALA A 58 -8.13 -2.85 -3.04
CA ALA A 58 -8.20 -4.29 -2.79
C ALA A 58 -8.05 -5.11 -4.07
N ILE A 59 -8.78 -4.75 -5.15
CA ILE A 59 -8.71 -5.45 -6.43
C ILE A 59 -7.33 -5.29 -7.05
N GLY A 60 -6.83 -4.06 -7.18
CA GLY A 60 -5.52 -3.78 -7.76
C GLY A 60 -4.39 -4.43 -6.95
N PHE A 61 -4.49 -4.42 -5.62
CA PHE A 61 -3.53 -5.09 -4.74
C PHE A 61 -3.50 -6.60 -5.00
N CYS A 62 -4.64 -7.28 -5.06
CA CYS A 62 -4.69 -8.71 -5.37
C CYS A 62 -4.11 -9.01 -6.76
N LEU A 63 -4.47 -8.20 -7.77
CA LEU A 63 -3.97 -8.35 -9.13
C LEU A 63 -2.46 -8.12 -9.25
N GLY A 64 -1.86 -7.30 -8.38
CA GLY A 64 -0.41 -7.08 -8.35
C GLY A 64 0.34 -8.08 -7.46
N ALA A 65 -0.14 -8.30 -6.25
CA ALA A 65 0.55 -9.07 -5.21
C ALA A 65 0.60 -10.57 -5.55
N VAL A 66 -0.51 -11.16 -6.02
CA VAL A 66 -0.55 -12.59 -6.36
C VAL A 66 0.48 -12.97 -7.43
N PRO A 67 0.53 -12.34 -8.62
CA PRO A 67 1.54 -12.67 -9.62
C PRO A 67 2.96 -12.31 -9.15
N ALA A 68 3.12 -11.26 -8.34
CA ALA A 68 4.42 -10.90 -7.77
C ALA A 68 4.97 -11.97 -6.83
N ILE A 69 4.13 -12.53 -5.96
CA ILE A 69 4.49 -13.62 -5.05
C ILE A 69 4.86 -14.86 -5.87
N VAL A 70 3.99 -15.25 -6.82
CA VAL A 70 4.23 -16.43 -7.66
C VAL A 70 5.55 -16.30 -8.42
N LEU A 71 5.77 -15.18 -9.11
CA LEU A 71 6.99 -14.97 -9.89
C LEU A 71 8.23 -14.84 -9.02
N GLY A 72 8.13 -14.12 -7.89
CA GLY A 72 9.23 -13.96 -6.93
C GLY A 72 9.68 -15.28 -6.35
N LEU A 73 8.74 -16.17 -5.99
CA LEU A 73 9.03 -17.52 -5.52
C LEU A 73 9.65 -18.37 -6.64
N MET A 74 9.07 -18.38 -7.83
CA MET A 74 9.60 -19.13 -8.98
C MET A 74 11.04 -18.73 -9.32
N MET A 75 11.32 -17.42 -9.37
CA MET A 75 12.66 -16.91 -9.62
C MET A 75 13.62 -17.29 -8.50
N GLY A 76 13.24 -17.07 -7.24
CA GLY A 76 14.10 -17.36 -6.09
C GLY A 76 14.54 -18.84 -6.00
N LEU A 77 13.73 -19.76 -6.52
CA LEU A 77 14.01 -21.20 -6.51
C LEU A 77 14.70 -21.72 -7.78
N SER A 78 14.66 -20.94 -8.87
CA SER A 78 15.17 -21.35 -10.18
C SER A 78 16.27 -20.40 -10.66
N PRO A 79 17.55 -20.77 -10.50
CA PRO A 79 18.67 -19.96 -10.98
C PRO A 79 18.58 -19.60 -12.48
N PRO A 80 18.18 -20.51 -13.39
CA PRO A 80 18.00 -20.17 -14.80
C PRO A 80 16.90 -19.12 -15.04
N LEU A 81 15.76 -19.24 -14.35
CA LEU A 81 14.67 -18.28 -14.47
C LEU A 81 15.07 -16.91 -13.92
N THR A 82 15.81 -16.89 -12.81
CA THR A 82 16.40 -15.66 -12.27
C THR A 82 17.36 -15.02 -13.27
N ALA A 83 18.28 -15.78 -13.86
CA ALA A 83 19.24 -15.26 -14.84
C ALA A 83 18.53 -14.67 -16.08
N LEU A 84 17.43 -15.29 -16.52
CA LEU A 84 16.67 -14.86 -17.69
C LEU A 84 15.82 -13.60 -17.43
N LEU A 85 15.07 -13.55 -16.32
CA LEU A 85 14.07 -12.50 -16.09
C LEU A 85 14.61 -11.29 -15.32
N ARG A 86 15.66 -11.46 -14.51
CA ARG A 86 16.21 -10.40 -13.67
C ARG A 86 16.65 -9.16 -14.47
N PRO A 87 17.31 -9.26 -15.64
CA PRO A 87 17.67 -8.09 -16.44
C PRO A 87 16.44 -7.28 -16.89
N SER A 88 15.41 -7.94 -17.40
CA SER A 88 14.18 -7.29 -17.87
C SER A 88 13.44 -6.58 -16.74
N ILE A 89 13.31 -7.24 -15.58
CA ILE A 89 12.67 -6.65 -14.40
C ILE A 89 13.48 -5.45 -13.89
N ALA A 90 14.81 -5.56 -13.86
CA ALA A 90 15.69 -4.47 -13.46
C ALA A 90 15.65 -3.28 -14.43
N ALA A 91 15.42 -3.52 -15.72
CA ALA A 91 15.29 -2.45 -16.72
C ALA A 91 13.96 -1.70 -16.62
N ILE A 92 12.86 -2.40 -16.29
CA ILE A 92 11.53 -1.79 -16.16
C ILE A 92 11.35 -1.12 -14.80
N TYR A 93 12.03 -1.61 -13.76
CA TYR A 93 11.85 -1.13 -12.39
C TYR A 93 12.14 0.37 -12.16
N PRO A 94 13.10 1.04 -12.81
CA PRO A 94 13.33 2.47 -12.60
C PRO A 94 12.20 3.35 -13.13
N ILE A 95 11.36 2.84 -14.04
CA ILE A 95 10.31 3.64 -14.67
C ILE A 95 9.28 4.07 -13.60
N PRO A 96 8.99 5.37 -13.44
CA PRO A 96 7.97 5.84 -12.51
C PRO A 96 6.61 5.26 -12.87
N LYS A 97 5.96 4.57 -11.92
CA LYS A 97 4.74 3.79 -12.20
C LYS A 97 3.64 4.74 -12.63
N ILE A 98 3.52 5.88 -11.95
CA ILE A 98 2.53 6.89 -12.28
C ILE A 98 2.71 7.49 -13.68
N ALA A 99 3.93 7.55 -14.22
CA ALA A 99 4.18 8.02 -15.58
C ALA A 99 3.63 7.05 -16.65
N LEU A 100 3.37 5.79 -16.29
CA LEU A 100 2.71 4.82 -17.16
C LEU A 100 1.20 5.02 -17.22
N PHE A 101 0.61 5.83 -16.33
CA PHE A 101 -0.83 5.90 -16.20
C PHE A 101 -1.55 6.40 -17.47
N PRO A 102 -1.07 7.43 -18.20
CA PRO A 102 -1.66 7.83 -19.48
C PRO A 102 -1.63 6.71 -20.53
N LEU A 103 -0.56 5.91 -20.59
CA LEU A 103 -0.48 4.76 -21.49
C LEU A 103 -1.47 3.66 -21.09
N ILE A 104 -1.60 3.40 -19.80
CA ILE A 104 -2.58 2.43 -19.27
C ILE A 104 -4.00 2.90 -19.61
N MET A 105 -4.30 4.20 -19.52
CA MET A 105 -5.59 4.75 -19.95
C MET A 105 -5.81 4.62 -21.45
N LEU A 106 -4.78 4.81 -22.26
CA LEU A 106 -4.88 4.63 -23.71
C LEU A 106 -5.26 3.18 -24.06
N ILE A 107 -4.71 2.21 -23.34
CA ILE A 107 -4.93 0.78 -23.60
C ILE A 107 -6.25 0.27 -23.01
N PHE A 108 -6.53 0.62 -21.75
CA PHE A 108 -7.65 0.07 -20.96
C PHE A 108 -8.85 1.01 -20.85
N GLY A 109 -8.74 2.24 -21.37
CA GLY A 109 -9.74 3.29 -21.25
C GLY A 109 -9.76 4.02 -19.91
N LEU A 110 -10.68 4.96 -19.77
CA LEU A 110 -10.86 5.82 -18.58
C LEU A 110 -11.60 5.14 -17.41
N GLY A 111 -12.03 3.88 -17.58
CA GLY A 111 -12.85 3.16 -16.61
C GLY A 111 -12.10 2.66 -15.36
N GLU A 112 -12.69 1.67 -14.67
CA GLU A 112 -12.12 1.07 -13.47
C GLU A 112 -10.88 0.21 -13.77
N THR A 113 -10.85 -0.44 -14.94
CA THR A 113 -9.75 -1.33 -15.34
C THR A 113 -8.40 -0.63 -15.33
N SER A 114 -8.30 0.59 -15.87
CA SER A 114 -7.04 1.34 -15.88
C SER A 114 -6.53 1.65 -14.47
N LYS A 115 -7.44 1.89 -13.51
CA LYS A 115 -7.14 2.14 -12.11
C LYS A 115 -6.66 0.87 -11.41
N TRP A 116 -7.31 -0.27 -11.66
CA TRP A 116 -6.87 -1.56 -11.13
C TRP A 116 -5.49 -1.94 -11.66
N VAL A 117 -5.23 -1.73 -12.95
CA VAL A 117 -3.96 -2.06 -13.59
C VAL A 117 -2.82 -1.19 -13.05
N ILE A 118 -3.00 0.13 -12.91
CA ILE A 118 -1.93 0.99 -12.40
C ILE A 118 -1.58 0.67 -10.94
N VAL A 119 -2.60 0.36 -10.12
CA VAL A 119 -2.39 -0.11 -8.74
C VAL A 119 -1.67 -1.46 -8.74
N ALA A 120 -2.09 -2.41 -9.59
CA ALA A 120 -1.46 -3.72 -9.70
C ALA A 120 0.03 -3.61 -10.09
N VAL A 121 0.36 -2.79 -11.08
CA VAL A 121 1.74 -2.55 -11.52
C VAL A 121 2.57 -1.95 -10.38
N ALA A 122 2.01 -1.00 -9.63
CA ALA A 122 2.71 -0.38 -8.50
C ALA A 122 2.97 -1.37 -7.35
N VAL A 123 1.98 -2.20 -7.01
CA VAL A 123 2.08 -3.23 -5.98
C VAL A 123 3.03 -4.36 -6.38
N PHE A 124 2.98 -4.77 -7.66
CA PHE A 124 3.70 -5.91 -8.18
C PHE A 124 5.19 -5.85 -7.83
N PHE A 125 5.88 -4.75 -8.16
CA PHE A 125 7.32 -4.65 -7.95
C PHE A 125 7.68 -4.71 -6.47
N GLN A 126 6.90 -4.08 -5.60
CA GLN A 126 7.19 -4.03 -4.18
C GLN A 126 7.08 -5.39 -3.50
N VAL A 127 6.01 -6.12 -3.83
CA VAL A 127 5.80 -7.49 -3.36
C VAL A 127 6.82 -8.44 -3.99
N PHE A 128 7.12 -8.28 -5.28
CA PHE A 128 8.04 -9.13 -6.03
C PHE A 128 9.45 -9.08 -5.44
N PHE A 129 10.03 -7.89 -5.27
CA PHE A 129 11.40 -7.77 -4.77
C PHE A 129 11.53 -8.25 -3.34
N SER A 130 10.53 -7.98 -2.50
CA SER A 130 10.52 -8.47 -1.12
C SER A 130 10.40 -9.99 -1.07
N THR A 131 9.54 -10.58 -1.90
CA THR A 131 9.39 -12.04 -2.02
C THR A 131 10.69 -12.69 -2.49
N LEU A 132 11.28 -12.17 -3.57
CA LEU A 132 12.53 -12.67 -4.13
C LEU A 132 13.67 -12.58 -3.10
N ALA A 133 13.79 -11.45 -2.41
CA ALA A 133 14.77 -11.28 -1.34
C ALA A 133 14.53 -12.27 -0.19
N GLY A 134 13.27 -12.52 0.17
CA GLY A 134 12.92 -13.51 1.19
C GLY A 134 13.39 -14.92 0.86
N VAL A 135 13.27 -15.33 -0.40
CA VAL A 135 13.75 -16.65 -0.86
C VAL A 135 15.28 -16.69 -0.95
N LEU A 136 15.90 -15.63 -1.49
CA LEU A 136 17.35 -15.60 -1.68
C LEU A 136 18.15 -15.48 -0.37
N ASN A 137 17.54 -14.95 0.70
CA ASN A 137 18.16 -14.85 2.03
C ASN A 137 18.10 -16.14 2.84
N ILE A 138 17.46 -17.20 2.34
CA ILE A 138 17.44 -18.50 3.02
C ILE A 138 18.83 -19.09 2.96
N GLU A 139 19.43 -19.36 4.13
CA GLU A 139 20.74 -20.00 4.18
C GLU A 139 20.71 -21.32 3.43
N ARG A 140 21.66 -21.49 2.50
CA ARG A 140 21.76 -22.69 1.66
C ARG A 140 21.78 -23.98 2.47
N ILE A 141 22.29 -23.93 3.70
CA ILE A 141 22.35 -25.07 4.62
C ILE A 141 20.98 -25.71 4.86
N TYR A 142 19.89 -24.93 4.94
CA TYR A 142 18.55 -25.48 5.12
C TYR A 142 18.05 -26.24 3.88
N LEU A 143 18.46 -25.79 2.68
CA LEU A 143 18.12 -26.45 1.41
C LEU A 143 19.00 -27.69 1.17
N ASP A 144 20.27 -27.63 1.56
CA ASP A 144 21.21 -28.74 1.45
C ASP A 144 20.83 -29.89 2.41
N VAL A 145 20.43 -29.57 3.65
CA VAL A 145 19.89 -30.54 4.60
C VAL A 145 18.64 -31.22 4.04
N ALA A 146 17.68 -30.46 3.51
CA ALA A 146 16.47 -31.04 2.92
C ALA A 146 16.78 -32.02 1.78
N THR A 147 17.74 -31.64 0.93
CA THR A 147 18.18 -32.46 -0.20
C THR A 147 18.88 -33.74 0.27
N ASN A 148 19.72 -33.65 1.31
CA ASN A 148 20.41 -34.80 1.92
C ASN A 148 19.45 -35.79 2.58
N PHE A 149 18.32 -35.32 3.10
CA PHE A 149 17.25 -36.16 3.65
C PHE A 149 16.26 -36.69 2.58
N GLY A 150 16.57 -36.50 1.29
CA GLY A 150 15.75 -37.02 0.18
C GLY A 150 14.46 -36.25 -0.08
N ALA A 151 14.32 -35.02 0.44
CA ALA A 151 13.14 -34.20 0.17
C ALA A 151 13.09 -33.82 -1.31
N SER A 152 11.93 -34.05 -1.95
CA SER A 152 11.66 -33.53 -3.28
C SER A 152 11.71 -31.99 -3.29
N ARG A 153 12.00 -31.39 -4.46
CA ARG A 153 12.01 -29.92 -4.62
C ARG A 153 10.72 -29.25 -4.13
N TRP A 154 9.58 -29.93 -4.30
CA TRP A 154 8.29 -29.44 -3.82
C TRP A 154 8.14 -29.49 -2.30
N GLN A 155 8.67 -30.53 -1.65
CA GLN A 155 8.69 -30.65 -0.19
C GLN A 155 9.62 -29.59 0.43
N ALA A 156 10.82 -29.41 -0.12
CA ALA A 156 11.73 -28.35 0.31
C ALA A 156 11.09 -26.96 0.15
N TYR A 157 10.36 -26.73 -0.95
CA TYR A 157 9.63 -25.50 -1.20
C TYR A 157 8.56 -25.21 -0.14
N ARG A 158 7.62 -26.13 0.06
CA ARG A 158 6.44 -25.88 0.92
C ARG A 158 6.79 -25.87 2.40
N THR A 159 7.81 -26.64 2.80
CA THR A 159 8.15 -26.85 4.21
C THR A 159 9.25 -25.91 4.72
N ILE A 160 10.11 -25.41 3.83
CA ILE A 160 11.27 -24.58 4.20
C ILE A 160 11.20 -23.22 3.51
N ALA A 161 11.15 -23.20 2.18
CA ALA A 161 11.29 -21.94 1.45
C ALA A 161 10.11 -20.99 1.66
N LEU A 162 8.89 -21.48 1.52
CA LEU A 162 7.68 -20.67 1.66
C LEU A 162 7.50 -20.13 3.10
N PRO A 163 7.65 -20.94 4.17
CA PRO A 163 7.60 -20.41 5.54
C PRO A 163 8.71 -19.40 5.84
N ALA A 164 9.94 -19.64 5.37
CA ALA A 164 11.06 -18.72 5.60
C ALA A 164 10.90 -17.39 4.86
N ALA A 165 10.32 -17.40 3.65
CA ALA A 165 10.06 -16.20 2.86
C ALA A 165 8.82 -15.42 3.33
N LEU A 166 7.91 -16.04 4.11
CA LEU A 166 6.63 -15.44 4.47
C LEU A 166 6.74 -14.07 5.17
N PRO A 167 7.64 -13.83 6.15
CA PRO A 167 7.81 -12.50 6.75
C PRO A 167 8.21 -11.42 5.73
N PHE A 168 9.05 -11.78 4.75
CA PHE A 168 9.47 -10.87 3.69
C PHE A 168 8.33 -10.62 2.69
N ILE A 169 7.52 -11.63 2.38
CA ILE A 169 6.29 -11.45 1.58
C ILE A 169 5.36 -10.45 2.27
N PHE A 170 5.12 -10.58 3.58
CA PHE A 170 4.30 -9.63 4.33
C PHE A 170 4.88 -8.23 4.36
N THR A 171 6.20 -8.09 4.52
CA THR A 171 6.90 -6.80 4.40
C THR A 171 6.65 -6.17 3.02
N GLY A 172 6.76 -6.97 1.95
CA GLY A 172 6.46 -6.53 0.59
C GLY A 172 5.00 -6.11 0.41
N CYS A 173 4.07 -6.87 0.98
CA CYS A 173 2.64 -6.56 0.97
C CYS A 173 2.34 -5.24 1.71
N GLN A 174 2.97 -4.98 2.86
CA GLN A 174 2.80 -3.73 3.61
C GLN A 174 3.27 -2.52 2.80
N LEU A 175 4.45 -2.62 2.20
CA LEU A 175 4.98 -1.57 1.34
C LEU A 175 4.14 -1.41 0.06
N GLY A 176 3.67 -2.53 -0.50
CA GLY A 176 2.78 -2.55 -1.66
C GLY A 176 1.44 -1.86 -1.39
N LEU A 177 0.82 -2.09 -0.22
CA LEU A 177 -0.40 -1.40 0.20
C LEU A 177 -0.20 0.11 0.32
N GLY A 178 0.94 0.56 0.88
CA GLY A 178 1.28 1.98 0.92
C GLY A 178 1.35 2.58 -0.49
N MET A 179 2.02 1.89 -1.41
CA MET A 179 2.12 2.33 -2.80
C MET A 179 0.76 2.29 -3.53
N ALA A 180 -0.07 1.29 -3.25
CA ALA A 180 -1.41 1.16 -3.83
C ALA A 180 -2.28 2.39 -3.52
N LEU A 181 -2.25 2.86 -2.26
CA LEU A 181 -3.01 4.03 -1.83
C LEU A 181 -2.49 5.32 -2.45
N ILE A 182 -1.17 5.50 -2.53
CA ILE A 182 -0.58 6.68 -3.18
C ILE A 182 -1.02 6.75 -4.64
N VAL A 183 -0.90 5.63 -5.36
CA VAL A 183 -1.18 5.55 -6.78
C VAL A 183 -2.68 5.63 -7.09
N VAL A 184 -3.54 4.99 -6.30
CA VAL A 184 -5.00 5.03 -6.55
C VAL A 184 -5.53 6.45 -6.38
N VAL A 185 -5.05 7.22 -5.40
CA VAL A 185 -5.51 8.60 -5.15
C VAL A 185 -5.20 9.49 -6.35
N VAL A 186 -4.05 9.31 -6.99
CA VAL A 186 -3.74 10.01 -8.25
C VAL A 186 -4.57 9.45 -9.40
N ALA A 187 -4.77 8.13 -9.46
CA ALA A 187 -5.52 7.50 -10.52
C ALA A 187 -7.02 7.89 -10.56
N GLU A 188 -7.59 8.18 -9.39
CA GLU A 188 -8.98 8.61 -9.21
C GLU A 188 -9.25 10.04 -9.69
N GLN A 189 -8.22 10.85 -9.93
CA GLN A 189 -8.39 12.20 -10.48
C GLN A 189 -8.87 12.17 -11.93
N PHE A 190 -8.77 11.00 -12.58
CA PHE A 190 -8.98 10.86 -14.02
C PHE A 190 -10.10 9.86 -14.33
N GLY A 191 -11.06 10.29 -15.14
CA GLY A 191 -12.06 9.40 -15.74
C GLY A 191 -13.04 8.76 -14.76
N THR A 192 -13.17 9.29 -13.53
CA THR A 192 -14.18 8.84 -12.56
C THR A 192 -14.78 10.02 -11.81
N LYS A 193 -15.96 9.79 -11.19
CA LYS A 193 -16.67 10.74 -10.32
C LYS A 193 -16.82 10.20 -8.90
N THR A 194 -16.00 9.22 -8.54
CA THR A 194 -16.03 8.57 -7.23
C THR A 194 -14.61 8.27 -6.76
N GLY A 195 -14.44 8.17 -5.45
CA GLY A 195 -13.16 7.92 -4.80
C GLY A 195 -12.65 9.14 -4.05
N LEU A 196 -11.83 8.90 -3.02
CA LEU A 196 -11.21 9.96 -2.24
C LEU A 196 -10.28 10.83 -3.09
N GLY A 197 -9.58 10.28 -4.07
CA GLY A 197 -8.73 11.05 -4.98
C GLY A 197 -9.54 11.96 -5.91
N PHE A 198 -10.71 11.50 -6.35
CA PHE A 198 -11.67 12.34 -7.08
C PHE A 198 -12.18 13.47 -6.18
N MET A 199 -12.57 13.16 -4.94
CA MET A 199 -13.06 14.14 -3.98
C MET A 199 -12.00 15.22 -3.70
N ILE A 200 -10.75 14.84 -3.43
CA ILE A 200 -9.63 15.79 -3.28
C ILE A 200 -9.51 16.70 -4.50
N TRP A 201 -9.51 16.12 -5.69
CA TRP A 201 -9.32 16.88 -6.92
C TRP A 201 -10.49 17.83 -7.20
N ARG A 202 -11.73 17.36 -7.05
CA ARG A 202 -12.94 18.17 -7.22
C ARG A 202 -12.96 19.33 -6.23
N SER A 203 -12.75 19.05 -4.95
CA SER A 203 -12.73 20.06 -3.90
C SER A 203 -11.65 21.11 -4.11
N TRP A 204 -10.48 20.71 -4.64
CA TRP A 204 -9.44 21.65 -5.06
C TRP A 204 -9.90 22.55 -6.22
N GLN A 205 -10.59 22.00 -7.23
CA GLN A 205 -11.07 22.79 -8.38
C GLN A 205 -12.14 23.83 -8.00
N VAL A 206 -13.02 23.52 -7.04
CA VAL A 206 -14.09 24.43 -6.60
C VAL A 206 -13.75 25.22 -5.34
N PHE A 207 -12.52 25.09 -4.83
CA PHE A 207 -12.05 25.72 -3.59
C PHE A 207 -12.85 25.34 -2.32
N GLU A 208 -13.41 24.14 -2.28
CA GLU A 208 -14.02 23.54 -1.08
C GLU A 208 -12.93 22.90 -0.21
N VAL A 209 -12.11 23.75 0.42
CA VAL A 209 -10.91 23.29 1.12
C VAL A 209 -11.22 22.37 2.31
N GLN A 210 -12.35 22.55 2.99
CA GLN A 210 -12.74 21.69 4.12
C GLN A 210 -12.92 20.22 3.67
N ASP A 211 -13.68 19.99 2.60
CA ASP A 211 -13.87 18.69 1.96
C ASP A 211 -12.54 18.07 1.51
N MET A 212 -11.65 18.88 0.93
CA MET A 212 -10.31 18.44 0.53
C MET A 212 -9.52 17.89 1.74
N PHE A 213 -9.54 18.61 2.86
CA PHE A 213 -8.88 18.17 4.10
C PHE A 213 -9.54 16.92 4.69
N VAL A 214 -10.88 16.83 4.67
CA VAL A 214 -11.60 15.62 5.10
C VAL A 214 -11.14 14.41 4.27
N ALA A 215 -11.10 14.54 2.95
CA ALA A 215 -10.68 13.46 2.07
C ALA A 215 -9.22 13.05 2.30
N LEU A 216 -8.30 14.00 2.50
CA LEU A 216 -6.90 13.74 2.85
C LEU A 216 -6.74 12.99 4.18
N ILE A 217 -7.50 13.40 5.20
CA ILE A 217 -7.53 12.70 6.50
C ILE A 217 -8.05 11.27 6.32
N MET A 218 -9.10 11.08 5.53
CA MET A 218 -9.64 9.74 5.26
C MET A 218 -8.64 8.86 4.51
N VAL A 219 -7.88 9.38 3.54
CA VAL A 219 -6.79 8.64 2.88
C VAL A 219 -5.74 8.21 3.91
N ALA A 220 -5.33 9.10 4.81
CA ALA A 220 -4.36 8.77 5.87
C ALA A 220 -4.89 7.69 6.82
N LEU A 221 -6.16 7.79 7.23
CA LEU A 221 -6.82 6.79 8.07
C LEU A 221 -6.94 5.44 7.37
N LEU A 222 -7.28 5.41 6.08
CA LEU A 222 -7.31 4.18 5.29
C LEU A 222 -5.92 3.55 5.16
N GLY A 223 -4.87 4.35 4.99
CA GLY A 223 -3.49 3.87 4.97
C GLY A 223 -3.08 3.24 6.28
N TYR A 224 -3.29 3.94 7.38
CA TYR A 224 -3.00 3.42 8.70
C TYR A 224 -3.83 2.17 9.02
N GLY A 225 -5.12 2.17 8.73
CA GLY A 225 -6.02 1.04 8.91
C GLY A 225 -5.59 -0.19 8.09
N SER A 226 -5.19 0.02 6.84
CA SER A 226 -4.71 -1.04 5.94
C SER A 226 -3.38 -1.64 6.42
N GLN A 227 -2.47 -0.82 6.94
CA GLN A 227 -1.23 -1.30 7.57
C GLN A 227 -1.52 -2.12 8.82
N LEU A 228 -2.40 -1.65 9.70
CA LEU A 228 -2.80 -2.40 10.90
C LEU A 228 -3.47 -3.73 10.54
N ALA A 229 -4.34 -3.75 9.53
CA ALA A 229 -4.98 -4.96 9.04
C ALA A 229 -3.95 -5.97 8.52
N MET A 230 -2.96 -5.51 7.75
CA MET A 230 -1.88 -6.36 7.25
C MET A 230 -0.99 -6.90 8.38
N LEU A 231 -0.67 -6.09 9.38
CA LEU A 231 0.07 -6.54 10.58
C LEU A 231 -0.73 -7.56 11.40
N ALA A 232 -2.04 -7.37 11.54
CA ALA A 232 -2.90 -8.34 12.22
C ALA A 232 -2.96 -9.67 11.45
N LEU A 233 -3.01 -9.60 10.11
CA LEU A 233 -2.98 -10.77 9.24
C LEU A 233 -1.64 -11.52 9.35
N GLU A 234 -0.52 -10.78 9.32
CA GLU A 234 0.83 -11.31 9.52
C GLU A 234 0.94 -12.06 10.85
N ARG A 235 0.51 -11.44 11.95
CA ARG A 235 0.56 -12.06 13.29
C ARG A 235 -0.28 -13.33 13.39
N ARG A 236 -1.40 -13.39 12.66
CA ARG A 236 -2.26 -14.58 12.65
C ARG A 236 -1.65 -15.75 11.90
N LEU A 237 -0.92 -15.48 10.81
CA LEU A 237 -0.33 -16.47 9.92
C LEU A 237 1.10 -16.89 10.33
N ILE A 238 1.88 -15.96 10.88
CA ILE A 238 3.26 -16.19 11.34
C ILE A 238 3.27 -16.30 12.87
N ARG A 239 2.70 -17.40 13.39
CA ARG A 239 2.66 -17.65 14.85
C ARG A 239 3.96 -18.21 15.41
N TRP A 240 4.84 -18.74 14.54
CA TRP A 240 6.03 -19.48 14.95
C TRP A 240 7.26 -18.61 15.22
N LYS A 241 7.25 -17.32 14.83
CA LYS A 241 8.40 -16.43 15.07
C LYS A 241 8.37 -15.94 16.52
N PRO A 242 9.41 -16.21 17.34
CA PRO A 242 9.55 -15.60 18.66
C PRO A 242 9.65 -14.08 18.53
N ARG A 243 9.07 -13.34 19.47
CA ARG A 243 9.16 -11.87 19.54
C ARG A 243 10.62 -11.46 19.83
N ASP A 244 11.35 -11.03 18.82
CA ASP A 244 12.54 -10.21 19.02
C ASP A 244 12.09 -8.80 19.45
N GLY A 245 11.92 -8.60 20.75
CA GLY A 245 11.52 -7.31 21.31
C GLY A 245 11.24 -7.24 22.80
N ALA A 246 11.52 -8.28 23.59
CA ALA A 246 11.30 -8.25 25.05
C ALA A 246 12.57 -8.45 25.91
N ARG A 247 13.77 -8.51 25.31
CA ARG A 247 15.03 -8.69 26.06
C ARG A 247 16.22 -7.98 25.38
N SER A 248 16.25 -6.65 25.47
CA SER A 248 17.49 -5.87 25.30
C SER A 248 17.44 -4.53 26.03
N GLN A 249 16.79 -4.50 27.19
CA GLN A 249 16.98 -3.45 28.20
C GLN A 249 17.17 -4.15 29.55
N VAL A 250 18.40 -4.59 29.80
CA VAL A 250 19.01 -4.68 31.12
C VAL A 250 20.38 -4.04 30.99
#